data_AF-A0A971G348-F1
#
_entry.id   AF-A0A971G348-F1
#
_cell.length_a   1.000
_cell.length_b   1.000
_cell.length_c   1.000
_cell.angle_alpha   90.00
_cell.angle_beta   90.00
_cell.angle_gamma   90.00
#
_symmetry.space_group_name_H-M   'P 1'
#
loop_
_entity.id
_entity.type
_entity.pdbx_description
1 polymer ?
#
loop_
_entity_poly.entity_id
_entity_poly.type
_entity_poly.pdbx_seq_one_letter_code
_entity_poly.pdbx_strand_id
1 'polypeptide(L)'
;MSTPMRLREASTRLTAIAAEIDRVVGGLVSAGGEETWLGPAADDYRSAVRIRRRSASEAAEDLTRLAADLDAAADLLAHRLAERAEEAERALLARYVSAAAAGRA
;
A
#
# COMPACT_ATOMS: atom_id res chain seq x y z
N MET A 1 -4.88 -17.86 -1.76
CA MET A 1 -4.25 -16.53 -1.64
C MET A 1 -4.06 -16.25 -0.15
N SER A 2 -2.83 -16.01 0.33
CA SER A 2 -2.59 -15.76 1.76
C SER A 2 -2.92 -14.32 2.15
N THR A 3 -3.21 -14.06 3.43
CA THR A 3 -3.49 -12.70 3.93
C THR A 3 -2.38 -11.69 3.63
N PRO A 4 -1.08 -11.99 3.82
CA PRO A 4 0.00 -11.08 3.41
C PRO A 4 -0.05 -10.70 1.92
N MET A 5 -0.39 -11.66 1.06
CA MET A 5 -0.47 -11.43 -0.39
C MET A 5 -1.62 -10.47 -0.75
N ARG A 6 -2.76 -10.57 -0.05
CA ARG A 6 -3.89 -9.64 -0.22
C ARG A 6 -3.54 -8.22 0.23
N LEU A 7 -2.74 -8.07 1.30
CA LEU A 7 -2.27 -6.77 1.77
C LEU A 7 -1.32 -6.12 0.76
N ARG A 8 -0.38 -6.89 0.20
CA ARG A 8 0.51 -6.38 -0.87
C ARG A 8 -0.24 -5.99 -2.13
N GLU A 9 -1.27 -6.76 -2.51
CA GLU A 9 -2.13 -6.41 -3.64
C GLU A 9 -2.89 -5.10 -3.37
N ALA A 10 -3.41 -4.92 -2.16
CA ALA A 10 -4.06 -3.67 -1.76
C ALA A 10 -3.06 -2.48 -1.76
N SER A 11 -1.86 -2.64 -1.20
CA SER A 11 -0.78 -1.64 -1.25
C SER A 11 -0.51 -1.21 -2.70
N THR A 12 -0.28 -2.18 -3.59
CA THR A 12 -0.01 -1.94 -5.02
C THR A 12 -1.13 -1.12 -5.68
N ARG A 13 -2.39 -1.44 -5.38
CA ARG A 13 -3.55 -0.71 -5.91
C ARG A 13 -3.61 0.73 -5.38
N LEU A 14 -3.33 0.95 -4.10
CA LEU A 14 -3.31 2.29 -3.50
C LEU A 14 -2.20 3.16 -4.10
N THR A 15 -0.99 2.61 -4.28
CA THR A 15 0.10 3.31 -4.96
C THR A 15 -0.25 3.68 -6.40
N ALA A 16 -0.92 2.78 -7.13
CA ALA A 16 -1.38 3.07 -8.49
C ALA A 16 -2.43 4.19 -8.53
N ILE A 17 -3.37 4.21 -7.57
CA ILE A 17 -4.37 5.27 -7.45
C ILE A 17 -3.70 6.61 -7.09
N ALA A 18 -2.74 6.62 -6.16
CA ALA A 18 -1.99 7.83 -5.82
C ALA A 18 -1.28 8.43 -7.06
N ALA A 19 -0.60 7.58 -7.84
CA ALA A 19 0.04 8.00 -9.09
C ALA A 19 -0.95 8.50 -10.16
N GLU A 20 -2.16 7.92 -10.21
CA GLU A 20 -3.25 8.39 -11.07
C GLU A 20 -3.72 9.80 -10.68
N ILE A 21 -3.92 10.03 -9.39
CA ILE A 21 -4.31 11.34 -8.86
C ILE A 21 -3.29 12.40 -9.25
N ASP A 22 -2.00 12.14 -9.02
CA ASP A 22 -0.92 13.06 -9.37
C ASP A 22 -0.88 13.38 -10.87
N ARG A 23 -1.09 12.37 -11.71
CA ARG A 23 -1.10 12.56 -13.17
C ARG A 23 -2.29 13.39 -13.63
N VAL A 24 -3.50 13.08 -13.15
CA VAL A 24 -4.72 13.81 -13.52
C VAL A 24 -4.63 15.27 -13.07
N VAL A 25 -4.18 15.50 -11.84
CA VAL A 25 -4.02 16.86 -11.30
C VAL A 25 -2.90 17.62 -11.98
N GLY A 26 -1.78 16.95 -12.27
CA GLY A 26 -0.71 17.52 -13.09
C GLY A 26 -1.22 17.98 -14.47
N GLY A 27 -2.02 17.15 -15.13
CA GLY A 27 -2.66 17.47 -16.41
C GLY A 27 -3.63 18.66 -16.33
N LEU A 28 -4.43 18.76 -15.27
CA LEU A 28 -5.33 19.89 -15.05
C LEU A 28 -4.59 21.22 -14.85
N VAL A 29 -3.44 21.18 -14.17
CA VAL A 29 -2.59 22.37 -13.97
C VAL A 29 -1.98 22.82 -15.30
N SER A 30 -1.48 21.88 -16.11
CA SER A 30 -0.95 22.19 -17.44
C SER A 30 -2.03 22.79 -18.35
N ALA A 31 -3.21 22.16 -18.42
CA ALA A 31 -4.33 22.66 -19.23
C ALA A 31 -4.80 24.06 -18.77
N GLY A 32 -4.85 24.31 -17.47
CA GLY A 32 -5.22 25.64 -16.93
C GLY A 32 -4.14 26.71 -17.04
N GLY A 33 -2.90 26.35 -17.38
CA GLY A 33 -1.78 27.26 -17.59
C GLY A 33 -1.56 27.66 -19.06
N GLU A 34 -2.04 26.85 -20.00
CA GLU A 34 -1.89 27.08 -21.45
C GLU A 34 -2.98 27.99 -22.04
N GLU A 35 -4.13 28.13 -21.39
CA GLU A 35 -5.20 29.01 -21.89
C GLU A 35 -4.88 30.49 -21.66
N THR A 36 -4.87 31.25 -22.76
CA THR A 36 -4.81 32.72 -22.84
C THR A 36 -6.09 33.39 -22.31
N TRP A 37 -6.72 32.80 -21.29
CA TRP A 37 -7.97 33.26 -20.73
C TRP A 37 -7.68 34.27 -19.62
N LEU A 38 -8.17 35.50 -19.83
CA LEU A 38 -7.95 36.65 -18.97
C LEU A 38 -9.27 37.10 -18.34
N GLY A 39 -9.16 37.71 -17.16
CA GLY A 39 -10.29 38.25 -16.42
C GLY A 39 -10.73 37.40 -15.22
N PRO A 40 -11.71 37.89 -14.45
CA PRO A 40 -12.05 37.34 -13.13
C PRO A 40 -12.40 35.85 -13.12
N ALA A 41 -13.11 35.36 -14.14
CA ALA A 41 -13.46 33.94 -14.26
C ALA A 41 -12.23 33.03 -14.40
N ALA A 42 -11.18 33.49 -15.07
CA ALA A 42 -9.92 32.75 -15.20
C ALA A 42 -9.15 32.72 -13.87
N ASP A 43 -9.21 33.79 -13.07
CA ASP A 43 -8.60 33.85 -11.74
C ASP A 43 -9.32 32.94 -10.73
N ASP A 44 -10.66 32.88 -10.80
CA ASP A 44 -11.48 31.96 -10.01
C ASP A 44 -11.17 30.50 -10.37
N TYR A 45 -11.09 30.20 -11.67
CA TYR A 45 -10.71 28.87 -12.14
C TYR A 45 -9.31 28.46 -11.67
N ARG A 46 -8.29 29.32 -11.86
CA ARG A 46 -6.92 29.06 -11.38
C ARG A 46 -6.86 28.84 -9.88
N SER A 47 -7.63 29.61 -9.11
CA SER A 47 -7.73 29.46 -7.65
C SER A 47 -8.38 28.12 -7.28
N ALA A 48 -9.47 27.74 -7.94
CA ALA A 48 -10.14 26.46 -7.74
C ALA A 48 -9.23 25.27 -8.09
N VAL A 49 -8.50 25.33 -9.21
CA VAL A 49 -7.53 24.29 -9.61
C VAL A 49 -6.41 24.18 -8.59
N ARG A 50 -5.88 25.30 -8.08
CA ARG A 50 -4.83 25.29 -7.05
C ARG A 50 -5.29 24.66 -5.74
N ILE A 51 -6.52 24.94 -5.31
CA ILE A 51 -7.12 24.33 -4.11
C ILE A 51 -7.30 22.83 -4.30
N ARG A 52 -7.90 22.41 -5.42
CA ARG A 52 -8.12 20.99 -5.75
C ARG A 52 -6.79 20.24 -5.87
N ARG A 53 -5.76 20.87 -6.44
CA ARG A 53 -4.42 20.30 -6.51
C ARG A 53 -3.86 19.99 -5.12
N ARG A 54 -3.95 20.94 -4.19
CA ARG A 54 -3.47 20.72 -2.82
C ARG A 54 -4.18 19.54 -2.17
N SER A 55 -5.52 19.54 -2.21
CA SER A 55 -6.33 18.46 -1.62
C SER A 55 -6.04 17.10 -2.25
N ALA A 56 -5.82 17.05 -3.56
CA ALA A 56 -5.47 15.82 -4.25
C ALA A 56 -4.06 15.32 -3.92
N SER A 57 -3.09 16.24 -3.77
CA SER A 57 -1.73 15.90 -3.33
C SER A 57 -1.74 15.32 -1.92
N GLU A 58 -2.50 15.92 -1.00
CA GLU A 58 -2.68 15.40 0.36
C GLU A 58 -3.31 13.99 0.34
N ALA A 59 -4.34 13.78 -0.49
CA ALA A 59 -4.93 12.45 -0.67
C ALA A 59 -3.95 11.42 -1.25
N ALA A 60 -3.14 11.79 -2.24
CA ALA A 60 -2.13 10.91 -2.83
C ALA A 60 -1.03 10.53 -1.80
N GLU A 61 -0.62 11.47 -0.96
CA GLU A 61 0.29 11.20 0.15
C GLU A 61 -0.32 10.23 1.17
N ASP A 62 -1.57 10.43 1.57
CA ASP A 62 -2.25 9.56 2.53
C ASP A 62 -2.44 8.14 1.99
N LEU A 63 -2.76 8.00 0.71
CA LEU A 63 -2.82 6.69 0.04
C LEU A 63 -1.44 6.01 0.02
N THR A 64 -0.37 6.76 -0.18
CA THR A 64 1.01 6.26 -0.17
C THR A 64 1.42 5.81 1.23
N ARG A 65 1.06 6.57 2.27
CA ARG A 65 1.28 6.18 3.68
C ARG A 65 0.52 4.90 4.02
N LEU A 66 -0.75 4.83 3.64
CA LEU A 66 -1.57 3.63 3.86
C LEU A 66 -1.00 2.41 3.13
N ALA A 67 -0.49 2.57 1.90
CA ALA A 67 0.19 1.50 1.17
C ALA A 67 1.41 0.98 1.93
N ALA A 68 2.25 1.88 2.47
CA ALA A 68 3.41 1.50 3.27
C ALA A 68 3.02 0.76 4.56
N ASP A 69 1.96 1.20 5.25
CA ASP A 69 1.44 0.52 6.45
C ASP A 69 0.93 -0.89 6.12
N LEU A 70 0.29 -1.08 4.96
CA LEU A 70 -0.16 -2.40 4.50
C LEU A 70 1.01 -3.34 4.19
N ASP A 71 2.09 -2.83 3.60
CA ASP A 71 3.30 -3.62 3.35
C ASP A 71 3.99 -4.03 4.66
N ALA A 72 4.10 -3.10 5.64
CA ALA A 72 4.63 -3.42 6.95
C ALA A 72 3.78 -4.48 7.70
N ALA A 73 2.45 -4.37 7.60
CA ALA A 73 1.54 -5.37 8.15
C ALA A 73 1.68 -6.73 7.45
N ALA A 74 1.89 -6.74 6.12
CA ALA A 74 2.13 -7.96 5.36
C ALA A 74 3.42 -8.66 5.80
N ASP A 75 4.50 -7.90 6.00
CA ASP A 75 5.79 -8.41 6.48
C ASP A 75 5.66 -9.01 7.88
N LEU A 76 4.99 -8.31 8.81
CA LEU A 76 4.76 -8.80 10.16
C LEU A 76 3.96 -10.12 10.16
N LEU A 77 2.88 -10.19 9.37
CA LEU A 77 2.07 -11.40 9.27
C LEU A 77 2.85 -12.56 8.63
N ALA A 78 3.63 -12.30 7.58
CA ALA A 78 4.48 -13.30 6.95
C ALA A 78 5.51 -13.86 7.94
N HIS A 79 6.14 -12.98 8.74
CA HIS A 79 7.07 -13.37 9.77
C HIS A 79 6.42 -14.25 10.85
N ARG A 80 5.26 -13.84 11.39
CA ARG A 80 4.51 -14.63 12.36
C ARG A 80 4.09 -16.01 11.83
N LEU A 81 3.72 -16.09 10.56
CA LEU A 81 3.38 -17.37 9.92
C LEU A 81 4.61 -18.28 9.80
N ALA A 82 5.78 -17.73 9.49
CA ALA A 82 7.03 -18.48 9.45
C ALA A 82 7.43 -19.00 10.84
N GLU A 83 7.36 -18.16 11.88
CA GLU A 83 7.62 -18.59 13.27
C GLU A 83 6.74 -19.78 13.67
N ARG A 84 5.43 -19.70 13.37
CA ARG A 84 4.47 -20.78 13.66
C ARG A 84 4.76 -22.06 12.89
N ALA A 85 5.23 -21.96 11.65
CA ALA A 85 5.63 -23.11 10.86
C ALA A 85 6.86 -23.80 11.46
N GLU A 86 7.88 -23.03 11.87
CA GLU A 86 9.07 -23.56 12.54
C GLU A 86 8.72 -24.23 13.88
N GLU A 87 7.85 -23.61 14.68
CA GLU A 87 7.37 -24.20 15.94
C GLU A 87 6.67 -25.55 15.71
N ALA A 88 5.83 -25.64 14.69
CA ALA A 88 5.12 -26.87 14.33
C ALA A 88 6.11 -27.95 13.85
N GLU A 89 7.11 -27.59 13.05
CA GLU A 89 8.15 -28.52 12.59
C GLU A 89 8.97 -29.05 13.76
N ARG A 90 9.43 -28.18 14.68
CA ARG A 90 10.16 -28.59 15.89
C ARG A 90 9.33 -29.53 16.76
N ALA A 91 8.05 -29.24 16.95
CA ALA A 91 7.14 -30.10 17.71
C ALA A 91 6.96 -31.48 17.06
N LEU A 92 6.85 -31.52 15.72
CA LEU A 92 6.77 -32.77 14.96
C LEU A 92 8.05 -33.59 15.12
N LEU A 93 9.22 -32.97 14.94
CA LEU A 93 10.52 -33.62 15.08
C LEU A 93 10.73 -34.18 16.49
N ALA A 94 10.37 -33.43 17.53
CA ALA A 94 10.45 -33.90 18.92
C ALA A 94 9.59 -35.15 19.15
N ARG A 95 8.37 -35.17 18.60
CA ARG A 95 7.48 -36.34 18.67
C ARG A 95 8.07 -37.56 17.95
N TYR A 96 8.65 -37.37 16.77
CA TYR A 96 9.30 -38.46 16.03
C TYR A 96 10.51 -39.02 16.78
N VAL A 97 11.38 -38.16 17.33
CA VAL A 97 12.56 -38.59 18.10
C VAL A 97 12.13 -39.37 19.34
N SER A 98 11.11 -38.89 20.06
CA SER A 98 10.55 -39.58 21.23
C SER A 98 9.99 -40.97 20.87
N ALA A 99 9.21 -41.08 19.79
CA ALA A 99 8.68 -42.36 19.32
C ALA A 99 9.79 -43.34 18.90
N ALA A 100 10.82 -42.85 18.20
CA ALA A 100 11.96 -43.67 17.79
C ALA A 100 12.86 -44.11 18.97
N ALA A 101 12.88 -43.36 20.07
CA ALA A 101 13.55 -43.78 21.30
C ALA A 101 12.74 -44.86 22.05
N ALA A 102 11.42 -44.71 22.13
CA ALA A 102 10.54 -45.69 22.77
C ALA A 102 10.49 -47.05 22.05
N GLY A 103 10.62 -47.09 20.72
CA GLY A 103 10.68 -48.34 19.95
C GLY A 103 12.04 -49.04 19.95
N ARG A 104 13.06 -48.48 20.61
CA ARG A 104 14.42 -49.05 20.75
C ARG A 104 14.76 -49.51 22.16
N ALA A 105 13.85 -49.31 23.13
CA ALA A 105 13.94 -49.79 24.51
C ALA A 105 13.13 -51.07 24.68
#